data_AF-A0A0H3W7I5-F1
#
_entry.id   AF-A0A0H3W7I5-F1
#
_cell.length_a   1.000
_cell.length_b   1.000
_cell.length_c   1.000
_cell.angle_alpha   90.00
_cell.angle_beta   90.00
_cell.angle_gamma   90.00
#
_symmetry.space_group_name_H-M   'P 1'
#
loop_
_entity.id
_entity.type
_entity.pdbx_description
1 polymer ?
#
loop_
_entity_poly.entity_id
_entity_poly.type
_entity_poly.pdbx_seq_one_letter_code
_entity_poly.pdbx_strand_id
1 'polypeptide(L)'
;KPEGEASKDPVTRLLDTRLIHHNVSKWETFDVTPAIRRWVAHGQPNHGFVVEVVHLDNKSSVSKRHVRISRSLHQDDGSWSQIRPLLVTFGHDGKGHPLHRREKRQAKYKERKRHKSHCKRHPLYVDFNDVGWNDWIVAPPGYSAFHCRGDCPFPLAD
;
A
#
# COMPACT_ATOMS: atom_id res chain seq x y z
N LYS A 1 49.42 -5.11 -13.26
CA LYS A 1 48.38 -4.37 -12.52
C LYS A 1 47.27 -5.38 -12.23
N PRO A 2 47.09 -5.85 -11.00
CA PRO A 2 46.05 -6.83 -10.75
C PRO A 2 44.69 -6.12 -10.81
N GLU A 3 43.82 -6.65 -11.65
CA GLU A 3 42.41 -6.29 -11.72
C GLU A 3 41.77 -6.68 -10.40
N GLY A 4 41.19 -5.69 -9.70
CA GLY A 4 40.55 -5.92 -8.41
C GLY A 4 39.40 -6.92 -8.57
N GLU A 5 39.43 -7.98 -7.77
CA GLU A 5 38.32 -8.92 -7.64
C GLU A 5 37.03 -8.13 -7.38
N ALA A 6 36.14 -8.10 -8.37
CA ALA A 6 34.77 -7.66 -8.15
C ALA A 6 34.19 -8.52 -7.03
N SER A 7 33.80 -7.89 -5.92
CA SER A 7 33.11 -8.55 -4.81
C SER A 7 31.98 -9.41 -5.38
N LYS A 8 32.02 -10.71 -5.07
CA LYS A 8 31.07 -11.73 -5.54
C LYS A 8 29.69 -11.61 -4.88
N ASP A 9 29.50 -10.63 -4.00
CA ASP A 9 28.28 -10.48 -3.24
C ASP A 9 27.21 -9.75 -4.05
N PRO A 10 25.96 -10.25 -4.06
CA PRO A 10 24.88 -9.57 -4.75
C PRO A 10 24.67 -8.18 -4.16
N VAL A 11 24.49 -7.19 -5.03
CA VAL A 11 24.21 -5.81 -4.60
C VAL A 11 22.86 -5.77 -3.87
N THR A 12 22.89 -5.47 -2.57
CA THR A 12 21.69 -5.33 -1.74
C THR A 12 21.15 -3.89 -1.81
N ARG A 13 19.83 -3.77 -1.65
CA ARG A 13 19.14 -2.47 -1.56
C ARG A 13 18.14 -2.52 -0.42
N LEU A 14 18.24 -1.56 0.49
CA LEU A 14 17.27 -1.39 1.56
C LEU A 14 15.89 -1.06 0.97
N LEU A 15 14.87 -1.83 1.37
CA LEU A 15 13.48 -1.64 0.94
C LEU A 15 12.65 -0.99 2.03
N ASP A 16 12.71 -1.53 3.25
CA ASP A 16 11.95 -1.04 4.40
C ASP A 16 12.68 -1.42 5.71
N THR A 17 12.35 -0.74 6.81
CA THR A 17 12.89 -0.99 8.15
C THR A 17 11.80 -0.86 9.21
N ARG A 18 11.91 -1.63 10.30
CA ARG A 18 10.99 -1.61 11.44
C ARG A 18 11.75 -1.73 12.75
N LEU A 19 11.37 -0.92 13.72
CA LEU A 19 11.76 -1.11 15.12
C LEU A 19 10.81 -2.13 15.75
N ILE A 20 11.37 -3.21 16.26
CA ILE A 20 10.61 -4.31 16.85
C ILE A 20 10.88 -4.44 18.36
N HIS A 21 9.85 -4.80 19.10
CA HIS A 21 9.99 -5.17 20.50
C HIS A 21 10.20 -6.68 20.61
N HIS A 22 11.30 -7.10 21.23
CA HIS A 22 11.70 -8.51 21.34
C HIS A 22 10.86 -9.33 22.32
N ASN A 23 10.05 -8.68 23.15
CA ASN A 23 9.23 -9.32 24.19
C ASN A 23 7.92 -9.91 23.66
N VAL A 24 7.56 -9.64 22.40
CA VAL A 24 6.31 -10.10 21.78
C VAL A 24 6.62 -10.88 20.50
N SER A 25 6.01 -12.06 20.37
CA SER A 25 6.02 -12.82 19.11
C SER A 25 4.83 -12.38 18.25
N LYS A 26 5.11 -11.63 17.18
CA LYS A 26 4.09 -11.15 16.23
C LYS A 26 4.59 -11.18 14.80
N TRP A 27 3.64 -11.14 13.87
CA TRP A 27 3.91 -10.91 12.46
C TRP A 27 4.34 -9.46 12.23
N GLU A 28 5.35 -9.29 11.39
CA GLU A 28 5.78 -7.99 10.88
C GLU A 28 5.53 -7.91 9.37
N THR A 29 5.18 -6.72 8.89
CA THR A 29 4.91 -6.46 7.46
C THR A 29 5.86 -5.38 6.95
N PHE A 30 6.50 -5.66 5.82
CA PHE A 30 7.45 -4.78 5.16
C PHE A 30 6.94 -4.39 3.78
N ASP A 31 7.05 -3.10 3.43
CA ASP A 31 6.68 -2.65 2.09
C ASP A 31 7.78 -3.02 1.08
N VAL A 32 7.50 -4.06 0.30
CA VAL A 32 8.36 -4.52 -0.79
C VAL A 32 7.86 -4.08 -2.17
N THR A 33 6.85 -3.22 -2.24
CA THR A 33 6.25 -2.72 -3.50
C THR A 33 7.30 -2.19 -4.49
N PRO A 34 8.33 -1.42 -4.08
CA PRO A 34 9.34 -0.94 -5.02
C PRO A 34 10.16 -2.05 -5.66
N ALA A 35 10.41 -3.15 -4.96
CA ALA A 35 11.11 -4.31 -5.50
C ALA A 35 10.23 -5.08 -6.48
N ILE A 36 8.97 -5.36 -6.10
CA ILE A 36 8.02 -6.09 -6.94
C ILE A 36 7.76 -5.34 -8.25
N ARG A 37 7.55 -4.01 -8.20
CA ARG A 37 7.38 -3.19 -9.40
C ARG A 37 8.57 -3.31 -10.36
N ARG A 38 9.80 -3.35 -9.83
CA ARG A 38 11.01 -3.50 -10.63
C ARG A 38 11.11 -4.90 -11.25
N TRP A 39 10.83 -5.94 -10.46
CA TRP A 39 10.86 -7.32 -10.94
C TRP A 39 9.85 -7.54 -12.08
N VAL A 40 8.63 -7.02 -11.92
CA VAL A 40 7.58 -7.08 -12.95
C VAL A 40 7.96 -6.28 -14.19
N ALA A 41 8.56 -5.09 -14.04
CA ALA A 41 8.89 -4.22 -15.17
C ALA A 41 10.08 -4.71 -16.01
N HIS A 42 11.11 -5.28 -15.38
CA HIS A 42 12.38 -5.59 -16.06
C HIS A 42 12.56 -7.09 -16.39
N GLY A 43 11.74 -7.98 -15.82
CA GLY A 43 11.77 -9.42 -16.12
C GLY A 43 13.09 -10.13 -15.79
N GLN A 44 14.03 -9.46 -15.11
CA GLN A 44 15.32 -10.02 -14.76
C GLN A 44 15.18 -10.97 -13.56
N PRO A 45 16.01 -12.03 -13.47
CA PRO A 45 16.07 -12.87 -12.28
C PRO A 45 16.42 -12.01 -11.07
N ASN A 46 15.73 -12.26 -9.95
CA ASN A 46 16.03 -11.64 -8.67
C ASN A 46 16.54 -12.69 -7.68
N HIS A 47 17.33 -12.25 -6.72
CA HIS A 47 17.88 -13.10 -5.66
C HIS A 47 16.97 -13.16 -4.41
N GLY A 48 15.71 -12.72 -4.54
CA GLY A 48 14.76 -12.66 -3.44
C GLY A 48 14.99 -11.50 -2.48
N PHE A 49 14.57 -11.70 -1.23
CA PHE A 49 14.68 -10.73 -0.15
C PHE A 49 15.69 -11.19 0.91
N VAL A 50 16.42 -10.24 1.47
CA VAL A 50 17.29 -10.45 2.64
C VAL A 50 16.67 -9.71 3.82
N VAL A 51 16.57 -10.39 4.96
CA VAL A 51 16.09 -9.80 6.21
C VAL A 51 17.24 -9.81 7.20
N GLU A 52 17.62 -8.63 7.66
CA GLU A 52 18.68 -8.45 8.65
C GLU A 52 18.08 -7.92 9.96
N VAL A 53 18.56 -8.45 11.08
CA VAL A 53 18.14 -8.05 12.42
C VAL A 53 19.32 -7.37 13.10
N VAL A 54 19.19 -6.07 13.31
CA VAL A 54 20.22 -5.27 14.00
C VAL A 54 19.75 -4.99 15.43
N HIS A 55 20.54 -5.42 16.40
CA HIS A 55 20.30 -5.12 17.81
C HIS A 55 20.91 -3.77 18.18
N LEU A 56 20.11 -2.87 18.72
CA LEU A 56 20.56 -1.51 19.09
C LEU A 56 21.46 -1.48 20.33
N ASP A 57 21.33 -2.47 21.23
CA ASP A 57 22.12 -2.54 22.46
C ASP A 57 23.14 -3.68 22.37
N ASN A 58 24.42 -3.31 22.35
CA ASN A 58 25.54 -4.24 22.20
C ASN A 58 25.94 -4.90 23.54
N LYS A 59 25.28 -4.53 24.65
CA LYS A 59 25.67 -4.95 26.02
C LYS A 59 24.88 -6.12 26.59
N SER A 60 23.74 -6.49 25.99
CA SER A 60 22.92 -7.58 26.51
C SER A 60 23.12 -8.87 25.70
N SER A 61 23.84 -9.82 26.27
CA SER A 61 23.93 -11.23 25.85
C SER A 61 22.60 -12.00 26.01
N VAL A 62 21.47 -11.30 26.03
CA VAL A 62 20.14 -11.91 26.10
C VAL A 62 19.89 -12.51 24.73
N SER A 63 20.08 -13.83 24.62
CA SER A 63 19.79 -14.71 23.48
C SER A 63 19.44 -13.93 22.21
N LYS A 64 20.42 -13.72 21.33
CA LYS A 64 20.19 -13.24 19.97
C LYS A 64 19.17 -14.18 19.32
N ARG A 65 17.89 -13.88 19.48
CA ARG A 65 16.80 -14.70 18.94
C ARG A 65 16.83 -14.45 17.44
N HIS A 66 17.35 -15.43 16.71
CA HIS A 66 17.37 -15.40 15.27
C HIS A 66 15.93 -15.29 14.75
N VAL A 67 15.71 -14.42 13.77
CA VAL A 67 14.46 -14.42 13.01
C VAL A 67 14.40 -15.73 12.23
N ARG A 68 13.32 -16.47 12.44
CA ARG A 68 13.14 -17.78 11.81
C ARG A 68 12.51 -17.59 10.44
N ILE A 69 13.34 -17.68 9.40
CA ILE A 69 12.91 -17.55 7.99
C ILE A 69 12.67 -18.93 7.34
N SER A 70 13.20 -20.01 7.95
CA SER A 70 13.12 -21.38 7.42
C SER A 70 12.52 -22.40 8.40
N ARG A 71 11.96 -23.47 7.83
CA ARG A 71 11.35 -24.60 8.56
C ARG A 71 12.36 -25.27 9.49
N SER A 72 11.93 -25.73 10.66
CA SER A 72 12.76 -26.61 11.52
C SER A 72 12.79 -28.03 10.99
N LEU A 73 13.93 -28.72 11.14
CA LEU A 73 14.05 -30.12 10.73
C LEU A 73 12.95 -30.99 11.34
N HIS A 74 12.58 -30.73 12.60
CA HIS A 74 11.59 -31.50 13.37
C HIS A 74 10.18 -30.92 13.35
N GLN A 75 9.95 -29.82 12.63
CA GLN A 75 8.64 -29.18 12.59
C GLN A 75 7.77 -29.83 11.53
N ASP A 76 6.53 -30.20 11.84
CA ASP A 76 5.60 -30.76 10.86
C ASP A 76 5.23 -29.71 9.78
N ASP A 77 4.77 -30.19 8.63
CA ASP A 77 4.47 -29.33 7.48
C ASP A 77 3.22 -28.45 7.70
N GLY A 78 2.27 -28.93 8.50
CA GLY A 78 1.06 -28.20 8.85
C GLY A 78 1.35 -26.97 9.71
N SER A 79 2.14 -27.14 10.78
CA SER A 79 2.53 -26.02 11.64
C SER A 79 3.46 -25.03 10.93
N TRP A 80 4.36 -25.52 10.06
CA TRP A 80 5.21 -24.63 9.25
C TRP A 80 4.40 -23.79 8.26
N SER A 81 3.41 -24.39 7.61
CA SER A 81 2.55 -23.69 6.65
C SER A 81 1.81 -22.49 7.26
N GLN A 82 1.58 -22.52 8.58
CA GLN A 82 0.95 -21.43 9.34
C GLN A 82 1.91 -20.29 9.69
N ILE A 83 3.23 -20.51 9.70
CA ILE A 83 4.24 -19.51 10.12
C ILE A 83 5.24 -19.13 9.04
N ARG A 84 5.17 -19.74 7.85
CA ARG A 84 6.08 -19.43 6.74
C ARG A 84 5.89 -17.99 6.24
N PRO A 85 6.96 -17.27 5.87
CA PRO A 85 6.85 -15.94 5.28
C PRO A 85 6.00 -15.96 3.99
N LEU A 86 5.19 -14.92 3.79
CA LEU A 86 4.32 -14.78 2.62
C LEU A 86 4.59 -13.45 1.91
N LEU A 87 4.63 -13.50 0.58
CA LEU A 87 4.53 -12.32 -0.27
C LEU A 87 3.07 -12.13 -0.68
N VAL A 88 2.46 -11.04 -0.22
CA VAL A 88 1.08 -10.68 -0.57
C VAL A 88 1.12 -9.57 -1.61
N THR A 89 0.51 -9.81 -2.78
CA THR A 89 0.44 -8.84 -3.87
C THR A 89 -1.01 -8.56 -4.23
N PHE A 90 -1.36 -7.29 -4.36
CA PHE A 90 -2.64 -6.85 -4.91
C PHE A 90 -2.42 -6.39 -6.35
N GLY A 91 -2.93 -7.16 -7.31
CA GLY A 91 -2.92 -6.80 -8.72
C GLY A 91 -4.25 -6.17 -9.11
N HIS A 92 -4.20 -5.20 -10.02
CA HIS A 92 -5.36 -4.75 -10.77
C HIS A 92 -5.11 -5.11 -12.23
N ASP A 93 -6.03 -5.85 -12.85
CA ASP A 93 -5.94 -6.28 -14.25
C ASP A 93 -6.17 -5.12 -15.24
N GLY A 94 -6.45 -3.91 -14.74
CA GLY A 94 -6.74 -2.72 -15.54
C GLY A 94 -8.07 -2.81 -16.29
N LYS A 95 -8.81 -3.90 -16.09
CA LYS A 95 -10.09 -4.16 -16.72
C LYS A 95 -11.14 -3.97 -15.64
N GLY A 96 -11.71 -2.77 -15.55
CA GLY A 96 -12.88 -2.47 -14.69
C GLY A 96 -14.16 -3.21 -15.10
N HIS A 97 -14.05 -4.38 -15.76
CA HIS A 97 -15.17 -5.19 -16.17
C HIS A 97 -15.41 -6.26 -15.10
N PRO A 98 -16.59 -6.30 -14.46
CA PRO A 98 -16.91 -7.36 -13.51
C PRO A 98 -16.73 -8.73 -14.16
N LEU A 99 -15.82 -9.55 -13.63
CA LEU A 99 -15.51 -10.90 -14.12
C LEU A 99 -16.74 -11.84 -14.16
N HIS A 100 -17.81 -11.47 -13.43
CA HIS A 100 -19.11 -12.11 -13.54
C HIS A 100 -20.19 -11.10 -13.96
N ARG A 101 -20.53 -11.11 -15.25
CA ARG A 101 -21.81 -10.58 -15.74
C ARG A 101 -22.93 -11.50 -15.25
N ARG A 102 -23.40 -11.30 -14.02
CA ARG A 102 -24.62 -11.95 -13.53
C ARG A 102 -25.77 -11.44 -14.40
N GLU A 103 -26.37 -12.31 -15.22
CA GLU A 103 -27.55 -11.94 -15.99
C GLU A 103 -28.66 -11.49 -15.03
N LYS A 104 -28.92 -10.19 -15.05
CA LYS A 104 -29.90 -9.55 -14.19
C LYS A 104 -31.29 -9.93 -14.70
N ARG A 105 -31.89 -10.98 -14.13
CA ARG A 105 -33.31 -11.29 -14.31
C ARG A 105 -34.17 -10.34 -13.48
N GLN A 106 -34.24 -9.03 -13.76
CA GLN A 106 -35.25 -8.17 -13.15
C GLN A 106 -35.75 -7.02 -14.04
N ALA A 107 -37.05 -6.78 -13.83
CA ALA A 107 -38.01 -5.85 -14.41
C ALA A 107 -37.45 -4.54 -15.01
N LYS A 108 -38.09 -4.13 -16.13
CA LYS A 108 -37.95 -2.82 -16.79
C LYS A 108 -37.84 -1.70 -15.76
N TYR A 109 -36.62 -1.25 -15.49
CA TYR A 109 -36.37 -0.02 -14.76
C TYR A 109 -36.92 1.09 -15.66
N LYS A 110 -37.98 1.77 -15.21
CA LYS A 110 -38.39 3.03 -15.83
C LYS A 110 -37.15 3.90 -15.89
N GLU A 111 -36.82 4.38 -17.09
CA GLU A 111 -35.86 5.44 -17.33
C GLU A 111 -36.25 6.63 -16.44
N ARG A 112 -35.76 6.66 -15.20
CA ARG A 112 -35.86 7.83 -14.33
C ARG A 112 -34.91 8.83 -14.96
N LYS A 113 -35.48 9.67 -15.82
CA LYS A 113 -34.96 10.92 -16.36
C LYS A 113 -33.47 11.11 -16.03
N ARG A 114 -32.61 10.91 -17.04
CA ARG A 114 -31.33 11.64 -17.19
C ARG A 114 -31.54 13.05 -16.62
N HIS A 115 -30.65 13.51 -15.75
CA HIS A 115 -30.57 14.87 -15.12
C HIS A 115 -30.42 14.87 -13.59
N LYS A 116 -29.80 13.86 -12.97
CA LYS A 116 -29.08 14.11 -11.72
C LYS A 116 -27.59 13.93 -11.97
N SER A 117 -26.83 15.02 -11.83
CA SER A 117 -25.38 14.98 -11.96
C SER A 117 -24.81 14.05 -10.89
N HIS A 118 -23.90 13.15 -11.29
CA HIS A 118 -23.12 12.36 -10.34
C HIS A 118 -22.43 13.27 -9.33
N CYS A 119 -22.26 12.77 -8.11
CA CYS A 119 -21.51 13.48 -7.07
C CYS A 119 -20.11 13.81 -7.59
N LYS A 120 -19.78 15.11 -7.60
CA LYS A 120 -18.45 15.61 -7.96
C LYS A 120 -18.12 16.84 -7.13
N ARG A 121 -16.83 17.20 -7.12
CA ARG A 121 -16.36 18.46 -6.54
C ARG A 121 -16.77 19.63 -7.45
N HIS A 122 -17.39 20.64 -6.86
CA HIS A 122 -17.78 21.89 -7.50
C HIS A 122 -16.93 23.04 -6.95
N PRO A 123 -16.59 24.03 -7.79
CA PRO A 123 -15.85 25.22 -7.36
C PRO A 123 -16.71 26.05 -6.40
N LEU A 124 -16.07 26.50 -5.32
CA LEU A 124 -16.60 27.48 -4.39
C LEU A 124 -15.42 28.28 -3.89
N TYR A 125 -15.40 29.56 -4.23
CA TYR A 125 -14.44 30.52 -3.71
C TYR A 125 -15.11 31.30 -2.59
N VAL A 126 -14.43 31.40 -1.45
CA VAL A 126 -14.86 32.22 -0.32
C VAL A 126 -13.98 33.46 -0.34
N ASP A 127 -14.58 34.59 -0.66
CA ASP A 127 -13.99 35.90 -0.46
C ASP A 127 -14.23 36.33 0.98
N PHE A 128 -13.18 36.74 1.71
CA PHE A 128 -13.31 37.14 3.11
C PHE A 128 -14.02 38.48 3.28
N ASN A 129 -14.09 39.32 2.24
CA ASN A 129 -14.92 40.51 2.27
C ASN A 129 -16.41 40.14 2.26
N ASP A 130 -16.81 39.16 1.45
CA ASP A 130 -18.22 38.74 1.30
C ASP A 130 -18.80 38.15 2.58
N VAL A 131 -17.96 37.50 3.41
CA VAL A 131 -18.37 36.91 4.70
C VAL A 131 -18.07 37.81 5.90
N GLY A 132 -17.53 39.01 5.68
CA GLY A 132 -17.21 39.99 6.74
C GLY A 132 -16.05 39.58 7.64
N TRP A 133 -15.09 38.84 7.10
CA TRP A 133 -13.90 38.33 7.82
C TRP A 133 -12.62 39.07 7.45
N ASN A 134 -12.67 40.02 6.52
CA ASN A 134 -11.55 40.85 6.09
C ASN A 134 -10.93 41.67 7.24
N ASP A 135 -11.65 41.88 8.35
CA ASP A 135 -11.16 42.63 9.51
C ASP A 135 -10.18 41.82 10.38
N TRP A 136 -10.31 40.50 10.41
CA TRP A 136 -9.44 39.63 11.23
C TRP A 136 -8.56 38.69 10.40
N ILE A 137 -8.95 38.40 9.15
CA ILE A 137 -8.11 37.69 8.18
C ILE A 137 -7.53 38.69 7.19
N VAL A 138 -6.27 39.08 7.44
CA VAL A 138 -5.56 40.09 6.65
C VAL A 138 -5.07 39.56 5.29
N ALA A 139 -4.72 38.27 5.22
CA ALA A 139 -4.32 37.61 3.98
C ALA A 139 -4.46 36.08 4.10
N PRO A 140 -4.73 35.34 3.01
CA PRO A 140 -5.07 35.82 1.66
C PRO A 140 -6.46 36.49 1.62
N PRO A 141 -6.87 37.18 0.53
CA PRO A 141 -8.21 37.80 0.43
C PRO A 141 -9.36 36.79 0.40
N GLY A 142 -9.06 35.51 0.16
CA GLY A 142 -10.04 34.44 0.10
C GLY A 142 -9.38 33.11 -0.23
N TYR A 143 -10.17 32.04 -0.27
CA TYR A 143 -9.69 30.69 -0.58
C TYR A 143 -10.70 29.86 -1.36
N SER A 144 -10.21 28.85 -2.09
CA SER A 144 -11.07 27.88 -2.78
C SER A 144 -11.51 26.78 -1.81
N ALA A 145 -12.70 26.93 -1.22
CA ALA A 145 -13.28 25.95 -0.31
C ALA A 145 -13.74 24.68 -1.04
N PHE A 146 -14.29 24.84 -2.25
CA PHE A 146 -15.00 23.80 -2.99
C PHE A 146 -16.18 23.20 -2.20
N HIS A 147 -17.05 22.45 -2.86
CA HIS A 147 -17.99 21.57 -2.17
C HIS A 147 -18.38 20.37 -3.04
N CYS A 148 -18.83 19.27 -2.43
CA CYS A 148 -19.35 18.12 -3.16
C CYS A 148 -20.86 18.27 -3.37
N ARG A 149 -21.35 17.97 -4.58
CA ARG A 149 -22.80 17.94 -4.87
C ARG A 149 -23.10 16.95 -5.99
N GLY A 150 -24.19 16.22 -5.83
CA GLY A 150 -24.71 15.24 -6.79
C GLY A 150 -25.06 13.93 -6.09
N ASP A 151 -25.60 12.99 -6.86
CA ASP A 151 -26.03 11.69 -6.33
C ASP A 151 -24.95 10.63 -6.55
N CYS A 152 -24.81 9.71 -5.60
CA CYS A 152 -23.93 8.53 -5.65
C CYS A 152 -24.77 7.26 -5.83
N PRO A 153 -25.31 6.96 -7.03
CA PRO A 153 -26.05 5.73 -7.24
C PRO A 153 -25.11 4.52 -7.13
N PHE A 154 -25.55 3.46 -6.46
CA PHE A 154 -24.80 2.21 -6.38
C PHE A 154 -25.07 1.32 -7.60
N PRO A 155 -24.05 0.66 -8.19
CA PRO A 155 -22.63 0.73 -7.83
C PRO A 155 -22.01 2.06 -8.24
N LEU A 156 -21.08 2.58 -7.42
CA LEU A 156 -20.25 3.71 -7.83
C LEU A 156 -19.49 3.26 -9.07
N ALA A 157 -19.70 3.95 -10.20
CA ALA A 157 -18.86 3.72 -11.37
C ALA A 157 -17.45 4.23 -11.04
N ASP A 158 -16.44 3.42 -11.33
CA ASP A 158 -15.02 3.79 -11.22
C ASP A 158 -14.69 5.03 -12.07
#